data_AF-A0A098TKZ7-F1
#
_entry.id   AF-A0A098TKZ7-F1
#
_cell.length_a   1.000
_cell.length_b   1.000
_cell.length_c   1.000
_cell.angle_alpha   90.00
_cell.angle_beta   90.00
_cell.angle_gamma   90.00
#
_symmetry.space_group_name_H-M   'P 1'
#
loop_
_entity.id
_entity.type
_entity.pdbx_description
1 polymer ?
#
loop_
_entity_poly.entity_id
_entity_poly.type
_entity_poly.pdbx_seq_one_letter_code
_entity_poly.pdbx_strand_id
1 'polypeptide(L)'
;MTRWYQRVQPQVSLTQVQSAIKLGLSAILAFWLAQLCRFEEPVWAVITVGIVNSSYVGNSLEIGRNRIIGTIFGALLGGILSTLLGSATKNPSTLAIGMTAAALLSVWLQLPAYSQKLSTYTLAMVVVAQSHTWAVALNRCLLISLGVVVALGVNLLVWPYPNRDLLRKGLAEHLCLSRHFLATLMEQYLQQQPSATDLAALRTTIHQAQRSNQELIEDILKTPG
;
A
#
# COMPACT_ATOMS: atom_id res chain seq x y z
N MET A 1 -42.54 -10.59 -5.13
CA MET A 1 -41.69 -9.40 -5.35
C MET A 1 -40.87 -9.01 -4.10
N THR A 2 -40.30 -9.94 -3.31
CA THR A 2 -39.74 -9.58 -1.98
C THR A 2 -38.50 -10.39 -1.56
N ARG A 3 -37.50 -10.56 -2.43
CA ARG A 3 -36.18 -11.13 -2.06
C ARG A 3 -34.96 -10.23 -2.35
N TRP A 4 -35.13 -9.16 -3.14
CA TRP A 4 -34.02 -8.27 -3.53
C TRP A 4 -33.76 -7.13 -2.53
N TYR A 5 -34.75 -6.73 -1.73
CA TYR A 5 -34.63 -5.58 -0.83
C TYR A 5 -33.79 -5.86 0.44
N GLN A 6 -33.61 -7.13 0.82
CA GLN A 6 -32.86 -7.50 2.03
C GLN A 6 -31.34 -7.61 1.83
N ARG A 7 -30.81 -7.50 0.60
CA ARG A 7 -29.36 -7.67 0.33
C ARG A 7 -28.51 -6.40 0.44
N VAL A 8 -29.10 -5.23 0.69
CA VAL A 8 -28.37 -3.96 0.65
C VAL A 8 -28.72 -3.08 1.85
N GLN A 9 -28.61 -3.61 3.05
CA GLN A 9 -28.46 -2.76 4.24
C GLN A 9 -26.96 -2.66 4.51
N PRO A 10 -26.28 -1.55 4.17
CA PRO A 10 -24.91 -1.33 4.59
C PRO A 10 -24.91 -1.21 6.11
N GLN A 11 -24.59 -2.30 6.81
CA GLN A 11 -24.39 -2.25 8.25
C GLN A 11 -23.10 -1.47 8.49
N VAL A 12 -23.23 -0.16 8.70
CA VAL A 12 -22.12 0.72 9.04
C VAL A 12 -21.54 0.22 10.36
N SER A 13 -20.30 -0.28 10.32
CA SER A 13 -19.66 -0.81 11.52
C SER A 13 -19.11 0.33 12.37
N LEU A 14 -19.07 0.14 13.70
CA LEU A 14 -18.45 1.11 14.63
C LEU A 14 -17.01 1.47 14.20
N THR A 15 -16.27 0.49 13.68
CA THR A 15 -14.91 0.67 13.15
C THR A 15 -14.85 1.67 12.00
N GLN A 16 -15.83 1.65 11.09
CA GLN A 16 -15.88 2.58 9.97
C GLN A 16 -16.14 4.01 10.45
N VAL A 17 -17.06 4.19 11.41
CA VAL A 17 -17.35 5.50 12.01
C VAL A 17 -16.12 6.05 12.73
N GLN A 18 -15.46 5.25 13.56
CA GLN A 18 -14.23 5.66 14.24
C GLN A 18 -13.13 6.04 13.24
N SER A 19 -12.97 5.27 12.16
CA SER A 19 -12.00 5.56 11.11
C SER A 19 -12.27 6.88 10.40
N ALA A 20 -13.54 7.22 10.18
CA ALA A 20 -13.94 8.48 9.56
C ALA A 20 -13.66 9.68 10.47
N ILE A 21 -13.88 9.54 11.77
CA ILE A 21 -13.54 10.60 12.75
C ILE A 21 -12.02 10.81 12.80
N LYS A 22 -11.25 9.71 12.88
CA LYS A 22 -9.78 9.78 12.85
C LYS A 22 -9.26 10.41 11.57
N LEU A 23 -9.88 10.11 10.42
CA LEU A 23 -9.54 10.74 9.14
C LEU A 23 -9.71 12.26 9.21
N GLY A 24 -10.86 12.74 9.71
CA GLY A 24 -11.14 14.17 9.84
C GLY A 24 -10.14 14.88 10.77
N LEU A 25 -9.88 14.29 11.94
CA LEU A 25 -8.90 14.83 12.90
C LEU A 25 -7.49 14.88 12.30
N SER A 26 -7.06 13.80 11.67
CA SER A 26 -5.75 13.71 11.00
C SER A 26 -5.63 14.74 9.88
N ALA A 27 -6.68 14.94 9.09
CA ALA A 27 -6.69 15.88 7.98
C ALA A 27 -6.51 17.32 8.46
N ILE A 28 -7.27 17.73 9.48
CA ILE A 28 -7.16 19.07 10.08
C ILE A 28 -5.76 19.28 10.66
N LEU A 29 -5.25 18.30 11.42
CA LEU A 29 -3.94 18.39 12.05
C LEU A 29 -2.81 18.44 11.00
N ALA A 30 -2.88 17.62 9.96
CA ALA A 30 -1.90 17.60 8.89
C ALA A 30 -1.89 18.90 8.09
N PHE A 31 -3.08 19.44 7.78
CA PHE A 31 -3.19 20.73 7.09
C PHE A 31 -2.62 21.87 7.94
N TRP A 32 -2.94 21.90 9.24
CA TRP A 32 -2.45 22.92 10.16
C TRP A 32 -0.93 22.87 10.31
N LEU A 33 -0.36 21.68 10.52
CA LEU A 33 1.09 21.49 10.59
C LEU A 33 1.78 21.84 9.27
N ALA A 34 1.19 21.48 8.13
CA ALA A 34 1.75 21.81 6.83
C ALA A 34 1.79 23.32 6.57
N GLN A 35 0.75 24.05 6.99
CA GLN A 35 0.77 25.52 6.94
C GLN A 35 1.81 26.13 7.90
N LEU A 36 1.94 25.57 9.10
CA LEU A 36 2.92 26.05 10.07
C LEU A 36 4.36 25.91 9.56
N CYS A 37 4.65 24.80 8.85
CA CYS A 37 5.92 24.57 8.18
C CYS A 37 6.08 25.34 6.86
N ARG A 38 5.09 26.16 6.47
CA ARG A 38 5.09 27.00 5.25
C ARG A 38 5.28 26.21 3.95
N PHE A 39 4.72 25.00 3.87
CA PHE A 39 4.69 24.25 2.62
C PHE A 39 3.82 24.98 1.58
N GLU A 40 4.28 25.06 0.32
CA GLU A 40 3.58 25.75 -0.77
C GLU A 40 2.18 25.18 -1.06
N GLU A 41 1.99 23.87 -0.89
CA GLU A 41 0.71 23.21 -1.18
C GLU A 41 0.27 22.26 -0.05
N PRO A 42 -0.21 22.78 1.09
CA PRO A 42 -0.57 21.99 2.28
C PRO A 42 -1.63 20.90 2.04
N VAL A 43 -2.45 21.05 0.99
CA VAL A 43 -3.50 20.10 0.60
C VAL A 43 -2.97 18.69 0.34
N TRP A 44 -1.71 18.53 -0.07
CA TRP A 44 -1.13 17.21 -0.31
C TRP A 44 -0.90 16.39 0.95
N ALA A 45 -0.67 17.06 2.09
CA ALA A 45 -0.61 16.37 3.37
C ALA A 45 -1.99 15.74 3.69
N VAL A 46 -3.08 16.47 3.41
CA VAL A 46 -4.46 16.00 3.61
C VAL A 46 -4.81 14.83 2.68
N ILE A 47 -4.42 14.91 1.41
CA ILE A 47 -4.61 13.81 0.46
C ILE A 47 -3.86 12.56 0.94
N THR A 48 -2.62 12.74 1.41
CA THR A 48 -1.83 11.64 1.96
C THR A 48 -2.51 11.01 3.17
N VAL A 49 -3.03 11.81 4.09
CA VAL A 49 -3.85 11.31 5.22
C VAL A 49 -5.02 10.46 4.71
N GLY A 50 -5.75 10.91 3.68
CA GLY A 50 -6.87 10.16 3.09
C GLY A 50 -6.45 8.83 2.46
N ILE A 51 -5.28 8.77 1.84
CA ILE A 51 -4.71 7.55 1.25
C ILE A 51 -4.28 6.58 2.33
N VAL A 52 -3.63 7.08 3.39
CA VAL A 52 -3.03 6.25 4.43
C VAL A 52 -4.03 5.79 5.48
N ASN A 53 -5.07 6.57 5.76
CA ASN A 53 -6.03 6.26 6.79
C ASN A 53 -6.86 5.03 6.43
N SER A 54 -6.69 3.97 7.22
CA SER A 54 -7.45 2.73 7.13
C SER A 54 -8.05 2.37 8.48
N SER A 55 -9.08 1.52 8.50
CA SER A 55 -9.72 1.07 9.74
C SER A 55 -8.80 0.26 10.66
N TYR A 56 -7.65 -0.18 10.14
CA TYR A 56 -6.66 -0.92 10.89
C TYR A 56 -5.30 -0.22 10.84
N VAL A 57 -4.64 -0.14 11.99
CA VAL A 57 -3.35 0.56 12.14
C VAL A 57 -2.25 -0.12 11.34
N GLY A 58 -2.17 -1.46 11.36
CA GLY A 58 -1.17 -2.20 10.58
C GLY A 58 -1.27 -1.95 9.07
N ASN A 59 -2.50 -1.88 8.54
CA ASN A 59 -2.74 -1.55 7.14
C ASN A 59 -2.33 -0.10 6.83
N SER A 60 -2.67 0.84 7.73
CA SER A 60 -2.24 2.24 7.60
C SER A 60 -0.71 2.37 7.61
N LEU A 61 -0.02 1.60 8.46
CA LEU A 61 1.45 1.60 8.52
C LEU A 61 2.07 1.05 7.24
N GLU A 62 1.55 -0.06 6.72
CA GLU A 62 2.02 -0.64 5.46
C GLU A 62 1.82 0.34 4.29
N ILE A 63 0.61 0.90 4.18
CA ILE A 63 0.28 1.92 3.18
C ILE A 63 1.20 3.14 3.33
N GLY A 64 1.40 3.63 4.56
CA GLY A 64 2.24 4.79 4.85
C GLY A 64 3.70 4.57 4.45
N ARG A 65 4.27 3.42 4.80
CA ARG A 65 5.63 3.03 4.41
C ARG A 65 5.76 2.97 2.88
N ASN A 66 4.81 2.31 2.24
CA ASN A 66 4.72 2.20 0.79
C ASN A 66 4.63 3.58 0.10
N ARG A 67 3.89 4.52 0.69
CA ARG A 67 3.74 5.89 0.20
C ARG A 67 5.06 6.67 0.33
N ILE A 68 5.78 6.55 1.43
CA ILE A 68 7.08 7.21 1.64
C ILE A 68 8.10 6.67 0.63
N ILE A 69 8.24 5.35 0.52
CA ILE A 69 9.18 4.71 -0.41
C ILE A 69 8.88 5.14 -1.84
N GLY A 70 7.62 5.00 -2.28
CA GLY A 70 7.22 5.40 -3.63
C GLY A 70 7.43 6.90 -3.91
N THR A 71 7.26 7.74 -2.89
CA THR A 71 7.51 9.19 -3.02
C THR A 71 8.99 9.48 -3.17
N ILE A 72 9.87 8.84 -2.39
CA ILE A 72 11.32 9.03 -2.49
C ILE A 72 11.80 8.60 -3.88
N PHE A 73 11.41 7.41 -4.35
CA PHE A 73 11.78 6.95 -5.69
C PHE A 73 11.21 7.86 -6.79
N GLY A 74 9.94 8.24 -6.70
CA GLY A 74 9.32 9.15 -7.66
C GLY A 74 9.95 10.54 -7.67
N ALA A 75 10.35 11.06 -6.52
CA ALA A 75 11.02 12.34 -6.37
C ALA A 75 12.45 12.30 -6.93
N LEU A 76 13.20 11.22 -6.69
CA LEU A 76 14.54 11.03 -7.25
C LEU A 76 14.50 10.94 -8.78
N LEU A 77 13.67 10.04 -9.32
CA LEU A 77 13.52 9.86 -10.76
C LEU A 77 12.97 11.11 -11.43
N GLY A 78 11.98 11.77 -10.81
CA GLY A 78 11.41 13.01 -11.30
C GLY A 78 12.43 14.15 -11.32
N GLY A 79 13.24 14.27 -10.26
CA GLY A 79 14.36 15.23 -10.19
C GLY A 79 15.41 14.98 -11.28
N ILE A 80 15.85 13.73 -11.45
CA ILE A 80 16.80 13.33 -12.49
C ILE A 80 16.23 13.68 -13.89
N LEU A 81 15.01 13.24 -14.18
CA LEU A 81 14.37 13.51 -15.48
C LEU A 81 14.20 15.02 -15.73
N SER A 82 13.80 15.78 -14.72
CA SER A 82 13.66 17.24 -14.82
C SER A 82 15.01 17.92 -15.13
N THR A 83 16.10 17.46 -14.51
CA THR A 83 17.45 18.00 -14.79
C THR A 83 17.99 17.61 -16.16
N LEU A 84 17.73 16.37 -16.61
CA LEU A 84 18.24 15.87 -17.90
C LEU A 84 17.46 16.43 -19.09
N LEU A 85 16.15 16.59 -18.96
CA LEU A 85 15.27 16.98 -20.06
C LEU A 85 14.98 18.48 -20.09
N GLY A 86 15.22 19.21 -19.00
CA GLY A 86 15.00 20.66 -18.94
C GLY A 86 13.62 21.04 -19.49
N SER A 87 13.57 22.07 -20.33
CA SER A 87 12.34 22.55 -20.99
C SER A 87 11.59 21.50 -21.83
N ALA A 88 12.21 20.38 -22.21
CA ALA A 88 11.57 19.31 -22.98
C ALA A 88 10.55 18.50 -22.15
N THR A 89 10.56 18.64 -20.82
CA THR A 89 9.52 18.07 -19.92
C THR A 89 8.14 18.72 -20.11
N LYS A 90 8.07 19.92 -20.72
CA LYS A 90 6.81 20.59 -21.04
C LYS A 90 6.01 19.87 -22.12
N ASN A 91 6.64 18.97 -22.89
CA ASN A 91 5.96 18.17 -23.89
C ASN A 91 5.21 17.00 -23.22
N PRO A 92 3.89 16.86 -23.43
CA PRO A 92 3.10 15.81 -22.80
C PRO A 92 3.58 14.39 -23.16
N SER A 93 4.17 14.22 -24.34
CA SER A 93 4.77 12.96 -24.77
C SER A 93 5.99 12.58 -23.93
N THR A 94 6.87 13.53 -23.61
CA THR A 94 8.05 13.31 -22.76
C THR A 94 7.64 12.95 -21.33
N LEU A 95 6.62 13.63 -20.81
CA LEU A 95 6.02 13.31 -19.52
C LEU A 95 5.42 11.90 -19.50
N ALA A 96 4.64 11.53 -20.53
CA ALA A 96 4.04 10.21 -20.63
C ALA A 96 5.09 9.08 -20.67
N ILE A 97 6.19 9.29 -21.41
CA ILE A 97 7.32 8.36 -21.46
C ILE A 97 7.99 8.25 -20.08
N GLY A 98 8.26 9.38 -19.41
CA GLY A 98 8.83 9.40 -18.07
C GLY A 98 7.94 8.70 -17.03
N MET A 99 6.63 8.94 -17.08
CA MET A 99 5.64 8.27 -16.22
C MET A 99 5.60 6.76 -16.48
N THR A 100 5.66 6.35 -17.74
CA THR A 100 5.67 4.93 -18.13
C THR A 100 6.96 4.25 -17.68
N ALA A 101 8.12 4.89 -17.87
CA ALA A 101 9.41 4.37 -17.42
C ALA A 101 9.47 4.21 -15.89
N ALA A 102 8.92 5.17 -15.14
CA ALA A 102 8.84 5.09 -13.69
C ALA A 102 7.88 3.99 -13.19
N ALA A 103 6.73 3.83 -13.88
CA ALA A 103 5.80 2.74 -13.58
C ALA A 103 6.46 1.38 -13.83
N LEU A 104 7.14 1.22 -14.96
CA LEU A 104 7.90 0.02 -15.29
C LEU A 104 9.03 -0.24 -14.31
N LEU A 105 9.77 0.80 -13.88
CA LEU A 105 10.82 0.65 -12.87
C LEU A 105 10.25 0.27 -11.51
N SER A 106 9.08 0.81 -11.14
CA SER A 106 8.38 0.43 -9.91
C SER A 106 7.92 -1.04 -9.94
N VAL A 107 7.53 -1.54 -11.12
CA VAL A 107 7.23 -2.96 -11.34
C VAL A 107 8.50 -3.81 -11.27
N TRP A 108 9.60 -3.34 -11.87
CA TRP A 108 10.90 -4.04 -11.86
C TRP A 108 11.48 -4.16 -10.44
N LEU A 109 11.31 -3.13 -9.61
CA LEU A 109 11.68 -3.11 -8.20
C LEU A 109 10.74 -3.96 -7.31
N GLN A 110 9.76 -4.66 -7.90
CA GLN A 110 8.79 -5.51 -7.20
C GLN A 110 8.06 -4.79 -6.06
N LEU A 111 7.82 -3.49 -6.21
CA LEU A 111 7.07 -2.74 -5.21
C LEU A 111 5.67 -3.35 -5.08
N PRO A 112 5.07 -3.41 -3.88
CA PRO A 112 3.70 -3.88 -3.70
C PRO A 112 2.75 -3.17 -4.69
N ALA A 113 1.77 -3.87 -5.24
CA ALA A 113 0.89 -3.34 -6.31
C ALA A 113 0.23 -1.99 -5.94
N TYR A 114 -0.01 -1.76 -4.64
CA TYR A 114 -0.49 -0.49 -4.11
C TYR A 114 0.59 0.62 -4.14
N SER A 115 1.83 0.30 -3.78
CA SER A 115 3.00 1.19 -3.90
C SER A 115 3.32 1.57 -5.35
N GLN A 116 3.11 0.66 -6.29
CA GLN A 116 3.36 0.92 -7.73
C GLN A 116 2.48 2.08 -8.24
N LYS A 117 1.17 2.04 -7.98
CA LYS A 117 0.23 3.09 -8.41
C LYS A 117 0.53 4.44 -7.76
N LEU A 118 0.91 4.43 -6.49
CA LEU A 118 1.23 5.65 -5.73
C LEU A 118 2.59 6.27 -6.11
N SER A 119 3.58 5.44 -6.44
CA SER A 119 4.89 5.83 -6.97
C SER A 119 4.74 6.54 -8.32
N THR A 120 3.98 5.96 -9.25
CA THR A 120 3.70 6.59 -10.56
C THR A 120 2.99 7.93 -10.42
N TYR A 121 2.03 8.05 -9.49
CA TYR A 121 1.31 9.31 -9.26
C TYR A 121 2.21 10.40 -8.69
N THR A 122 3.12 10.04 -7.78
CA THR A 122 4.04 10.99 -7.15
C THR A 122 5.13 11.43 -8.13
N LEU A 123 5.63 10.51 -8.95
CA LEU A 123 6.53 10.86 -10.06
C LEU A 123 5.87 11.78 -11.08
N ALA A 124 4.64 11.48 -11.50
CA ALA A 124 3.88 12.35 -12.41
C ALA A 124 3.78 13.77 -11.86
N MET A 125 3.50 13.88 -10.56
CA MET A 125 3.44 15.16 -9.85
C MET A 125 4.76 15.92 -9.86
N VAL A 126 5.88 15.24 -9.58
CA VAL A 126 7.20 15.88 -9.52
C VAL A 126 7.66 16.30 -10.92
N VAL A 127 7.38 15.51 -11.95
CA VAL A 127 7.75 15.84 -13.34
C VAL A 127 6.86 16.96 -13.91
N VAL A 128 5.59 17.05 -13.49
CA VAL A 128 4.68 18.14 -13.88
C VAL A 128 4.94 19.44 -13.10
N ALA A 129 5.60 19.38 -11.94
CA ALA A 129 5.90 20.56 -11.17
C ALA A 129 6.77 21.53 -11.98
N GLN A 130 6.27 22.76 -12.16
CA GLN A 130 6.81 23.70 -13.14
C GLN A 130 8.23 24.20 -12.79
N SER A 131 8.60 24.18 -11.51
CA SER A 131 9.93 24.49 -11.01
C SER A 131 10.82 23.25 -11.09
N HIS A 132 11.72 23.23 -12.09
CA HIS A 132 12.68 22.16 -12.35
C HIS A 132 13.78 22.12 -11.28
N THR A 133 13.39 21.83 -10.04
CA THR A 133 14.27 22.05 -8.90
C THR A 133 14.14 20.91 -7.90
N TRP A 134 15.27 20.36 -7.49
CA TRP A 134 15.39 19.40 -6.39
C TRP A 134 14.68 19.86 -5.10
N ALA A 135 14.55 21.18 -4.91
CA ALA A 135 13.77 21.78 -3.84
C ALA A 135 12.32 21.31 -3.83
N VAL A 136 11.66 21.20 -4.99
CA VAL A 136 10.28 20.72 -5.09
C VAL A 136 10.19 19.24 -4.70
N ALA A 137 11.11 18.43 -5.23
CA ALA A 137 11.17 17.00 -4.94
C ALA A 137 11.32 16.75 -3.42
N LEU A 138 12.23 17.47 -2.75
CA LEU A 138 12.41 17.42 -1.30
C LEU A 138 11.18 17.91 -0.54
N ASN A 139 10.61 19.03 -0.96
CA ASN A 139 9.40 19.59 -0.37
C ASN A 139 8.25 18.58 -0.38
N ARG A 140 8.08 17.84 -1.49
CA ARG A 140 7.08 16.77 -1.62
C ARG A 140 7.36 15.60 -0.70
N CYS A 141 8.61 15.14 -0.61
CA CYS A 141 9.00 14.05 0.30
C CYS A 141 8.63 14.41 1.75
N LEU A 142 9.02 15.60 2.21
CA LEU A 142 8.74 16.05 3.58
C LEU A 142 7.24 16.21 3.83
N LEU A 143 6.51 16.78 2.88
CA LEU A 143 5.07 17.00 2.99
C LEU A 143 4.28 15.69 3.05
N ILE A 144 4.67 14.69 2.25
CA ILE A 144 4.06 13.35 2.31
C ILE A 144 4.43 12.66 3.62
N SER A 145 5.70 12.68 4.03
CA SER A 145 6.12 12.12 5.31
C SER A 145 5.35 12.72 6.48
N LEU A 146 5.11 14.03 6.48
CA LEU A 146 4.29 14.71 7.48
C LEU A 146 2.86 14.13 7.52
N GLY A 147 2.21 14.00 6.36
CA GLY A 147 0.87 13.42 6.26
C GLY A 147 0.81 11.98 6.79
N VAL A 148 1.82 11.16 6.48
CA VAL A 148 1.93 9.78 6.99
C VAL A 148 2.10 9.76 8.52
N VAL A 149 3.03 10.56 9.06
CA VAL A 149 3.30 10.62 10.49
C VAL A 149 2.07 11.08 11.26
N VAL A 150 1.36 12.09 10.76
CA VAL A 150 0.12 12.58 11.39
C VAL A 150 -0.97 11.51 11.36
N ALA A 151 -1.21 10.87 10.21
CA ALA A 151 -2.22 9.81 10.11
C ALA A 151 -1.94 8.63 11.05
N LEU A 152 -0.69 8.19 11.14
CA LEU A 152 -0.29 7.11 12.03
C LEU A 152 -0.36 7.53 13.49
N GLY A 153 0.09 8.74 13.82
CA GLY A 153 0.00 9.31 15.16
C GLY A 153 -1.44 9.34 15.65
N VAL A 154 -2.36 9.92 14.88
CA VAL A 154 -3.79 9.93 15.26
C VAL A 154 -4.36 8.52 15.34
N ASN A 155 -4.01 7.61 14.43
CA ASN A 155 -4.49 6.23 14.49
C ASN A 155 -3.99 5.44 15.69
N LEU A 156 -2.82 5.78 16.23
CA LEU A 156 -2.24 5.20 17.44
C LEU A 156 -2.79 5.84 18.72
N LEU A 157 -2.97 7.16 18.74
CA LEU A 157 -3.44 7.90 19.91
C LEU A 157 -4.96 7.81 20.11
N VAL A 158 -5.73 7.81 19.02
CA VAL A 158 -7.19 7.86 19.06
C VAL A 158 -7.74 6.46 18.79
N TRP A 159 -8.32 5.80 19.80
CA TRP A 159 -8.87 4.43 19.73
C TRP A 159 -7.93 3.40 19.07
N PRO A 160 -6.81 3.04 19.71
CA PRO A 160 -5.95 1.98 19.20
C PRO A 160 -6.72 0.66 19.15
N TYR A 161 -6.97 0.15 17.94
CA TYR A 161 -7.57 -1.16 17.76
C TYR A 161 -6.51 -2.25 18.04
N PRO A 162 -6.78 -3.23 18.91
CA PRO A 162 -5.83 -4.28 19.20
C PRO A 162 -5.48 -5.09 17.94
N ASN A 163 -4.18 -5.23 17.63
CA ASN A 163 -3.60 -5.99 16.51
C ASN A 163 -4.09 -7.46 16.37
N ARG A 164 -4.84 -7.99 17.36
CA ARG A 164 -5.38 -9.35 17.36
C ARG A 164 -6.40 -9.60 16.26
N ASP A 165 -7.15 -8.58 15.82
CA ASP A 165 -8.18 -8.78 14.79
C ASP A 165 -7.62 -8.86 13.36
N LEU A 166 -6.50 -8.17 13.09
CA LEU A 166 -5.75 -8.30 11.83
C LEU A 166 -5.10 -9.68 11.74
N LEU A 167 -4.45 -10.14 12.82
CA LEU A 167 -3.85 -11.47 12.88
C LEU A 167 -4.91 -12.57 12.73
N ARG A 168 -6.07 -12.42 13.39
CA ARG A 168 -7.20 -13.35 13.28
C ARG A 168 -7.83 -13.37 11.89
N LYS A 169 -7.99 -12.21 11.25
CA LYS A 169 -8.49 -12.14 9.86
C LYS A 169 -7.50 -12.75 8.88
N GLY A 170 -6.21 -12.45 9.02
CA GLY A 170 -5.15 -13.07 8.21
C GLY A 170 -5.07 -14.58 8.41
N LEU A 171 -5.16 -15.07 9.66
CA LEU A 171 -5.27 -16.51 9.93
C LEU A 171 -6.55 -17.11 9.35
N ALA A 172 -7.68 -16.43 9.47
CA ALA A 172 -8.97 -16.92 9.00
C ALA A 172 -9.01 -17.02 7.47
N GLU A 173 -8.50 -16.02 6.75
CA GLU A 173 -8.35 -16.07 5.29
C GLU A 173 -7.39 -17.18 4.86
N HIS A 174 -6.26 -17.35 5.57
CA HIS A 174 -5.31 -18.41 5.28
C HIS A 174 -5.93 -19.80 5.49
N LEU A 175 -6.63 -20.01 6.62
CA LEU A 175 -7.36 -21.24 6.90
C LEU A 175 -8.48 -21.51 5.89
N CYS A 176 -9.13 -20.46 5.37
CA CYS A 176 -10.20 -20.60 4.38
C CYS A 176 -9.65 -20.98 3.00
N LEU A 177 -8.51 -20.40 2.59
CA LEU A 177 -7.78 -20.78 1.38
C LEU A 177 -7.25 -22.22 1.49
N SER A 178 -6.65 -22.58 2.63
CA SER A 178 -6.21 -23.97 2.89
C SER A 178 -7.39 -24.95 2.88
N ARG A 179 -8.55 -24.58 3.43
CA ARG A 179 -9.76 -25.40 3.38
C ARG A 179 -10.26 -25.60 1.95
N HIS A 180 -10.29 -24.56 1.14
CA HIS A 180 -10.71 -24.67 -0.26
C HIS A 180 -9.78 -25.61 -1.03
N PHE A 181 -8.47 -25.43 -0.88
CA PHE A 181 -7.45 -26.29 -1.48
C PHE A 181 -7.55 -27.76 -1.04
N LEU A 182 -7.71 -28.02 0.26
CA LEU A 182 -7.88 -29.37 0.80
C LEU A 182 -9.19 -30.02 0.33
N ALA A 183 -10.27 -29.25 0.21
CA ALA A 183 -11.54 -29.75 -0.32
C ALA A 183 -11.42 -30.15 -1.80
N THR A 184 -10.74 -29.35 -2.61
CA THR A 184 -10.48 -29.67 -4.02
C THR A 184 -9.59 -30.92 -4.16
N LEU A 185 -8.58 -31.08 -3.31
CA LEU A 185 -7.75 -32.28 -3.28
C LEU A 185 -8.53 -33.52 -2.85
N MET A 186 -9.42 -33.42 -1.85
CA MET A 186 -10.28 -34.53 -1.42
C MET A 186 -11.27 -34.93 -2.51
N GLU A 187 -11.87 -33.97 -3.23
CA GLU A 187 -12.74 -34.24 -4.37
C GLU A 187 -11.99 -34.95 -5.50
N GLN A 188 -10.75 -34.56 -5.79
CA GLN A 188 -9.89 -35.27 -6.75
C GLN A 188 -9.50 -36.68 -6.26
N TYR A 189 -9.17 -36.85 -4.98
CA TYR A 189 -8.81 -38.14 -4.38
C TYR A 189 -9.98 -39.14 -4.33
N LEU A 190 -11.21 -38.67 -4.12
CA LEU A 190 -12.41 -39.52 -4.14
C LEU A 190 -12.77 -40.00 -5.55
N GLN A 191 -12.33 -39.29 -6.59
CA GLN A 191 -12.59 -39.64 -7.99
C GLN A 191 -11.52 -40.55 -8.61
N GLN A 192 -10.29 -40.57 -8.12
CA GLN A 192 -9.19 -41.39 -8.68
C GLN A 192 -8.35 -42.07 -7.58
N GLN A 193 -8.20 -43.39 -7.66
CA GLN A 193 -7.28 -44.18 -6.82
C GLN A 193 -5.82 -43.79 -7.16
N PRO A 194 -5.03 -43.21 -6.24
CA PRO A 194 -3.73 -42.64 -6.59
C PRO A 194 -2.58 -43.64 -6.41
N SER A 195 -1.65 -43.60 -7.36
CA SER A 195 -0.41 -44.37 -7.37
C SER A 195 0.69 -43.63 -6.58
N ALA A 196 1.64 -44.39 -6.00
CA ALA A 196 2.66 -43.90 -5.06
C ALA A 196 3.54 -42.73 -5.56
N THR A 197 3.59 -42.52 -6.88
CA THR A 197 4.34 -41.43 -7.53
C THR A 197 3.74 -40.03 -7.26
N ASP A 198 2.41 -39.92 -7.11
CA ASP A 198 1.74 -38.63 -6.86
C ASP A 198 1.94 -38.15 -5.42
N LEU A 199 2.05 -39.08 -4.47
CA LEU A 199 2.37 -38.76 -3.08
C LEU A 199 3.80 -38.23 -2.91
N ALA A 200 4.74 -38.74 -3.70
CA ALA A 200 6.11 -38.26 -3.71
C ALA A 200 6.20 -36.84 -4.30
N ALA A 201 5.47 -36.56 -5.38
CA ALA A 201 5.40 -35.23 -6.00
C ALA A 201 4.66 -34.21 -5.11
N LEU A 202 3.65 -34.65 -4.36
CA LEU A 202 2.93 -33.80 -3.42
C LEU A 202 3.78 -33.45 -2.20
N ARG A 203 4.54 -34.42 -1.67
CA ARG A 203 5.45 -34.21 -0.55
C ARG A 203 6.56 -33.21 -0.90
N THR A 204 7.12 -33.29 -2.10
CA THR A 204 8.14 -32.33 -2.55
C THR A 204 7.55 -30.93 -2.70
N THR A 205 6.35 -30.79 -3.25
CA THR A 205 5.67 -29.49 -3.42
C THR A 205 5.34 -28.82 -2.09
N ILE A 206 4.88 -29.59 -1.09
CA ILE A 206 4.60 -29.10 0.27
C ILE A 206 5.89 -28.64 0.95
N HIS A 207 6.97 -29.43 0.86
CA HIS A 207 8.25 -29.03 1.44
C HIS A 207 8.86 -27.80 0.77
N GLN A 208 8.62 -27.61 -0.53
CA GLN A 208 9.08 -26.44 -1.27
C GLN A 208 8.31 -25.17 -0.88
N ALA A 209 6.98 -25.28 -0.74
CA ALA A 209 6.14 -24.17 -0.26
C ALA A 209 6.43 -23.80 1.20
N GLN A 210 6.69 -24.79 2.07
CA GLN A 210 7.08 -24.54 3.46
C GLN A 210 8.46 -23.89 3.57
N ARG A 211 9.44 -24.27 2.74
CA ARG A 211 10.75 -23.61 2.71
C ARG A 211 10.66 -22.16 2.28
N SER A 212 9.89 -21.87 1.22
CA SER A 212 9.69 -20.49 0.77
C SER A 212 9.04 -19.62 1.85
N ASN A 213 8.08 -20.17 2.60
CA ASN A 213 7.48 -19.46 3.73
C ASN A 213 8.43 -19.29 4.92
N GLN A 214 9.32 -20.26 5.20
CA GLN A 214 10.34 -20.11 6.23
C GLN A 214 11.37 -19.05 5.87
N GLU A 215 11.79 -18.98 4.61
CA GLU A 215 12.69 -17.92 4.12
C GLU A 215 12.03 -16.54 4.28
N LEU A 216 10.74 -16.39 3.95
CA LEU A 216 10.01 -15.15 4.14
C LEU A 216 9.86 -14.76 5.63
N ILE A 217 9.71 -15.73 6.53
CA ILE A 217 9.63 -15.47 7.98
C ILE A 217 11.00 -15.09 8.53
N GLU A 218 12.08 -15.74 8.10
CA GLU A 218 13.44 -15.35 8.49
C GLU A 218 13.82 -13.97 7.96
N ASP A 219 13.33 -13.59 6.77
CA ASP A 219 13.58 -12.27 6.18
C ASP A 219 12.83 -11.16 6.94
N ILE A 220 11.60 -11.46 7.40
CA ILE A 220 10.81 -10.58 8.29
C ILE A 220 11.46 -10.45 9.68
N LEU A 221 12.12 -11.50 10.19
CA LEU A 221 12.79 -11.48 11.50
C LEU A 221 14.19 -10.82 11.46
N LYS A 222 14.85 -10.78 10.29
CA LYS A 222 16.16 -10.15 10.11
C LYS A 222 16.09 -8.66 9.83
N THR A 223 14.92 -8.10 9.52
CA THR A 223 14.74 -6.65 9.40
C THR A 223 14.53 -6.06 10.82
N PRO A 224 15.50 -5.31 11.40
CA PRO A 224 15.32 -4.73 12.73
C PRO A 224 14.19 -3.70 12.70
N GLY A 225 13.22 -3.90 13.60
CA GLY A 225 12.02 -3.07 13.75
C GLY A 225 12.28 -1.63 14.16
#